data_AF-A0A8T4LDT0-F1
#
_entry.id   AF-A0A8T4LDT0-F1
#
_cell.length_a   1.000
_cell.length_b   1.000
_cell.length_c   1.000
_cell.angle_alpha   90.00
_cell.angle_beta   90.00
_cell.angle_gamma   90.00
#
_symmetry.space_group_name_H-M   'P 1'
#
loop_
_entity.id
_entity.type
_entity.pdbx_description
1 polymer ?
#
loop_
_entity_poly.entity_id
_entity_poly.type
_entity_poly.pdbx_seq_one_letter_code
_entity_poly.pdbx_strand_id
1 'polypeptide(L)'
;MMDATEWLLIWLAAGVFLQAAWLLKQSRTSRGIQAKVILLISLFTAGYWAAVRLSIGVPFLDALPYYVLMWCFLFAVLFRDEVLPQITEETVLIFNVLFAYLAFKHFSPLLLANPVLLAGFLLPTLAAVGNAFVNKPLGFKARLFFYAWFLAITIFLIGFQSLVNPTLWLALGNLTLVENGFPLPLEFQGCIGGQGPLICDRFFGPEILLLGATLLYLMIYATTLFLLVPWPQKHLPYRDTLRHWRKHLERMAGKFSIEQMEPAKAGLLLAGLLGVLLANNVLQAVDDATAISTLLLATQWLGRSPR
;
A
#
# COMPACT_ATOMS: atom_id res chain seq x y z
N MET A 1 23.39 -15.05 -2.95
CA MET A 1 22.07 -15.27 -3.57
C MET A 1 21.15 -14.27 -2.91
N MET A 2 20.51 -13.38 -3.66
CA MET A 2 19.72 -12.29 -3.06
C MET A 2 18.52 -12.87 -2.35
N ASP A 3 18.25 -12.42 -1.13
CA ASP A 3 17.06 -12.85 -0.40
C ASP A 3 15.81 -12.13 -0.96
N ALA A 4 14.64 -12.61 -0.55
CA ALA A 4 13.38 -12.04 -1.00
C ALA A 4 13.17 -10.59 -0.52
N THR A 5 13.70 -10.24 0.66
CA THR A 5 13.62 -8.89 1.22
C THR A 5 14.33 -7.90 0.31
N GLU A 6 15.53 -8.25 -0.18
CA GLU A 6 16.29 -7.43 -1.11
C GLU A 6 15.55 -7.23 -2.43
N TRP A 7 14.90 -8.28 -2.96
CA TRP A 7 14.04 -8.17 -4.14
C TRP A 7 12.88 -7.20 -3.92
N LEU A 8 12.21 -7.28 -2.77
CA LEU A 8 11.14 -6.35 -2.41
C LEU A 8 11.60 -4.91 -2.43
N LEU A 9 12.76 -4.65 -1.84
CA LEU A 9 13.31 -3.31 -1.74
C LEU A 9 13.71 -2.74 -3.10
N ILE A 10 14.28 -3.57 -3.98
CA ILE A 10 14.59 -3.18 -5.36
C ILE A 10 13.31 -2.80 -6.10
N TRP A 11 12.27 -3.63 -6.03
CA TRP A 11 11.02 -3.36 -6.73
C TRP A 11 10.30 -2.14 -6.18
N LEU A 12 10.33 -1.94 -4.86
CA LEU A 12 9.74 -0.78 -4.20
C LEU A 12 10.49 0.50 -4.63
N ALA A 13 11.82 0.48 -4.61
CA ALA A 13 12.65 1.56 -5.12
C ALA A 13 12.38 1.86 -6.61
N ALA A 14 12.27 0.83 -7.44
CA ALA A 14 11.94 0.97 -8.86
C ALA A 14 10.55 1.60 -9.06
N GLY A 15 9.56 1.21 -8.25
CA GLY A 15 8.21 1.79 -8.27
C GLY A 15 8.20 3.28 -7.95
N VAL A 16 8.92 3.69 -6.89
CA VAL A 16 9.08 5.11 -6.52
C VAL A 16 9.81 5.88 -7.64
N PHE A 17 10.85 5.30 -8.22
CA PHE A 17 11.59 5.91 -9.33
C PHE A 17 10.70 6.13 -10.55
N LEU A 18 9.92 5.12 -10.93
CA LEU A 18 8.98 5.20 -12.05
C LEU A 18 7.89 6.26 -11.80
N GLN A 19 7.36 6.35 -10.58
CA GLN A 19 6.40 7.39 -10.22
C GLN A 19 7.03 8.79 -10.27
N ALA A 20 8.24 8.96 -9.75
CA ALA A 20 8.96 10.23 -9.83
C ALA A 20 9.25 10.63 -11.30
N ALA A 21 9.66 9.68 -12.13
CA ALA A 21 9.88 9.90 -13.56
C ALA A 21 8.58 10.25 -14.31
N TRP A 22 7.48 9.60 -13.95
CA TRP A 22 6.16 9.90 -14.51
C TRP A 22 5.70 11.32 -14.12
N LEU A 23 5.88 11.71 -12.85
CA LEU A 23 5.59 13.07 -12.39
C LEU A 23 6.42 14.11 -13.13
N LEU A 24 7.73 13.86 -13.34
CA LEU A 24 8.60 14.72 -14.15
C LEU A 24 8.07 14.89 -15.58
N LYS A 25 7.61 13.79 -16.19
CA LYS A 25 7.09 13.80 -17.55
C LYS A 25 5.80 14.61 -17.65
N GLN A 26 4.89 14.44 -16.69
CA GLN A 26 3.64 15.18 -16.65
C GLN A 26 3.87 16.67 -16.32
N SER A 27 4.90 16.97 -15.53
CA SER A 27 5.21 18.31 -15.03
C SER A 27 6.18 19.10 -15.90
N ARG A 28 6.34 18.79 -17.19
CA ARG A 28 7.34 19.45 -18.07
C ARG A 28 7.32 20.99 -18.04
N THR A 29 6.22 21.60 -17.60
CA THR A 29 6.04 23.05 -17.49
C THR A 29 6.18 23.62 -16.07
N SER A 30 6.20 22.80 -15.02
CA SER A 30 6.28 23.27 -13.62
C SER A 30 7.70 23.19 -13.07
N ARG A 31 8.39 24.33 -13.01
CA ARG A 31 9.73 24.46 -12.40
C ARG A 31 9.76 23.95 -10.94
N GLY A 32 8.65 24.06 -10.21
CA GLY A 32 8.57 23.60 -8.82
C GLY A 32 8.67 22.08 -8.69
N ILE A 33 8.06 21.31 -9.58
CA ILE A 33 8.10 19.84 -9.53
C ILE A 33 9.50 19.34 -9.91
N GLN A 34 10.13 19.95 -10.91
CA GLN A 34 11.52 19.62 -11.27
C GLN A 34 12.47 19.84 -10.09
N ALA A 35 12.35 20.98 -9.38
CA ALA A 35 13.16 21.25 -8.20
C ALA A 35 12.95 20.21 -7.07
N LYS A 36 11.69 19.80 -6.82
CA LYS A 36 11.38 18.74 -5.84
C LYS A 36 12.01 17.39 -6.23
N VAL A 37 12.02 17.03 -7.51
CA VAL A 37 12.60 15.76 -7.96
C VAL A 37 14.12 15.80 -7.89
N ILE A 38 14.74 16.91 -8.30
CA ILE A 38 16.18 17.11 -8.13
C ILE A 38 16.54 17.01 -6.64
N LEU A 39 15.79 17.69 -5.77
CA LEU A 39 15.99 17.60 -4.31
C LEU A 39 15.86 16.16 -3.80
N LEU A 40 14.84 15.41 -4.24
CA LEU A 40 14.63 14.02 -3.86
C LEU A 40 15.84 13.15 -4.27
N ILE A 41 16.30 13.28 -5.52
CA ILE A 41 17.45 12.53 -6.04
C ILE A 41 18.73 12.94 -5.28
N SER A 42 18.95 14.24 -5.05
CA SER A 42 20.11 14.73 -4.32
C SER A 42 20.14 14.23 -2.87
N LEU A 43 19.00 14.25 -2.16
CA LEU A 43 18.90 13.73 -0.80
C LEU A 43 19.13 12.21 -0.76
N PHE A 44 18.60 11.49 -1.75
CA PHE A 44 18.84 10.05 -1.88
C PHE A 44 20.33 9.75 -2.09
N THR A 45 20.97 10.39 -3.06
CA THR A 45 22.39 10.20 -3.37
C THR A 45 23.29 10.63 -2.21
N ALA A 46 22.98 11.73 -1.53
CA ALA A 46 23.72 12.20 -0.37
C ALA A 46 23.58 11.25 0.82
N GLY A 47 22.35 10.79 1.11
CA GLY A 47 22.08 9.79 2.14
C GLY A 47 22.80 8.48 1.85
N TYR A 48 22.73 8.00 0.60
CA TYR A 48 23.47 6.83 0.12
C TYR A 48 24.99 6.99 0.30
N TRP A 49 25.56 8.12 -0.09
CA TRP A 49 27.00 8.34 0.02
C TRP A 49 27.46 8.45 1.47
N ALA A 50 26.67 9.12 2.32
CA ALA A 50 26.89 9.17 3.76
C ALA A 50 26.82 7.76 4.38
N ALA A 51 25.87 6.93 3.94
CA ALA A 51 25.75 5.53 4.33
C ALA A 51 27.05 4.79 4.11
N VAL A 52 27.51 4.75 2.87
CA VAL A 52 28.67 3.98 2.42
C VAL A 52 29.93 4.43 3.17
N ARG A 53 30.02 5.71 3.51
CA ARG A 53 31.16 6.28 4.22
C ARG A 53 31.11 6.03 5.73
N LEU A 54 29.92 6.05 6.34
CA LEU A 54 29.71 5.86 7.78
C LEU A 54 29.55 4.39 8.18
N SER A 55 29.20 3.52 7.23
CA SER A 55 29.13 2.07 7.42
C SER A 55 30.54 1.49 7.52
N ILE A 56 31.18 1.72 8.67
CA ILE A 56 32.33 0.97 9.13
C ILE A 56 31.80 -0.41 9.53
N GLY A 57 31.66 -1.31 8.56
CA GLY A 57 31.45 -2.75 8.80
C GLY A 57 30.04 -3.31 8.58
N VAL A 58 29.02 -2.51 8.22
CA VAL A 58 27.69 -3.04 7.89
C VAL A 58 27.59 -3.27 6.37
N PRO A 59 27.26 -4.49 5.90
CA PRO A 59 27.03 -4.78 4.49
C PRO A 59 25.98 -3.85 3.87
N PHE A 60 26.22 -3.42 2.64
CA PHE A 60 25.33 -2.50 1.91
C PHE A 60 23.86 -3.00 1.85
N LEU A 61 23.68 -4.30 1.63
CA LEU A 61 22.38 -4.93 1.50
C LEU A 61 21.54 -4.79 2.77
N ASP A 62 22.18 -4.80 3.94
CA ASP A 62 21.50 -4.67 5.24
C ASP A 62 20.99 -3.24 5.49
N ALA A 63 21.64 -2.23 4.90
CA ALA A 63 21.24 -0.83 5.03
C ALA A 63 20.20 -0.40 3.99
N LEU A 64 20.10 -1.12 2.86
CA LEU A 64 19.18 -0.85 1.75
C LEU A 64 17.71 -0.65 2.18
N PRO A 65 17.12 -1.47 3.11
CA PRO A 65 15.72 -1.29 3.50
C PRO A 65 15.43 0.10 4.06
N TYR A 66 16.31 0.60 4.92
CA TYR A 66 16.16 1.90 5.56
C TYR A 66 16.24 3.05 4.54
N TYR A 67 17.13 2.94 3.54
CA TYR A 67 17.22 3.92 2.46
C TYR A 67 15.98 3.97 1.61
N VAL A 68 15.45 2.80 1.24
CA VAL A 68 14.23 2.70 0.43
C VAL A 68 13.03 3.27 1.20
N LEU A 69 12.87 2.92 2.47
CA LEU A 69 11.80 3.46 3.32
C LEU A 69 11.90 4.97 3.50
N MET A 70 13.10 5.48 3.83
CA MET A 70 13.35 6.93 3.93
C MET A 70 13.03 7.62 2.61
N TRP A 71 13.38 7.02 1.48
CA TRP A 71 13.13 7.58 0.16
C TRP A 71 11.64 7.62 -0.17
N CYS A 72 10.88 6.57 0.16
CA CYS A 72 9.43 6.56 0.06
C CYS A 72 8.79 7.66 0.90
N PHE A 73 9.29 7.84 2.12
CA PHE A 73 8.82 8.88 3.01
C PHE A 73 9.11 10.28 2.44
N LEU A 74 10.35 10.54 1.99
CA LEU A 74 10.71 11.80 1.35
C LEU A 74 9.87 12.06 0.10
N PHE A 75 9.63 11.03 -0.71
CA PHE A 75 8.75 11.12 -1.87
C PHE A 75 7.32 11.51 -1.46
N ALA A 76 6.73 10.79 -0.49
CA ALA A 76 5.40 11.08 0.01
C ALA A 76 5.27 12.50 0.57
N VAL A 77 6.30 13.01 1.26
CA VAL A 77 6.32 14.37 1.83
C VAL A 77 6.49 15.44 0.75
N LEU A 78 7.50 15.30 -0.12
CA LEU A 78 7.83 16.30 -1.14
C LEU A 78 6.73 16.42 -2.19
N PHE A 79 6.15 15.29 -2.59
CA PHE A 79 5.13 15.22 -3.63
C PHE A 79 3.72 15.09 -3.07
N ARG A 80 3.49 15.36 -1.78
CA ARG A 80 2.17 15.19 -1.16
C ARG A 80 1.07 15.86 -1.99
N ASP A 81 1.26 17.11 -2.39
CA ASP A 81 0.24 17.90 -3.08
C ASP A 81 0.01 17.41 -4.52
N GLU A 82 0.96 16.68 -5.10
CA GLU A 82 0.91 16.14 -6.45
C GLU A 82 0.40 14.69 -6.47
N VAL A 83 0.88 13.87 -5.53
CA VAL A 83 0.65 12.42 -5.39
C VAL A 83 -0.58 12.09 -4.55
N LEU A 84 -1.24 13.10 -3.94
CA LEU A 84 -2.54 12.91 -3.30
C LEU A 84 -3.42 12.02 -4.20
N PRO A 85 -3.73 10.78 -3.75
CA PRO A 85 -4.37 9.81 -4.61
C PRO A 85 -5.73 10.36 -4.99
N GLN A 86 -6.03 10.34 -6.29
CA GLN A 86 -7.40 10.56 -6.72
C GLN A 86 -8.20 9.34 -6.29
N ILE A 87 -8.87 9.47 -5.15
CA ILE A 87 -9.74 8.42 -4.64
C ILE A 87 -11.05 8.54 -5.39
N THR A 88 -11.12 7.78 -6.47
CA THR A 88 -12.36 7.52 -7.19
C THR A 88 -13.14 6.43 -6.46
N GLU A 89 -14.45 6.36 -6.70
CA GLU A 89 -15.29 5.27 -6.19
C GLU A 89 -14.78 3.90 -6.66
N GLU A 90 -14.23 3.85 -7.88
CA GLU A 90 -13.55 2.69 -8.44
C GLU A 90 -12.34 2.28 -7.60
N THR A 91 -11.43 3.21 -7.29
CA THR A 91 -10.25 2.91 -6.47
C THR A 91 -10.66 2.37 -5.10
N VAL A 92 -11.66 2.98 -4.45
CA VAL A 92 -12.21 2.49 -3.17
C VAL A 92 -12.77 1.08 -3.30
N LEU A 93 -13.54 0.81 -4.36
CA LEU A 93 -14.10 -0.51 -4.59
C LEU A 93 -12.97 -1.53 -4.81
N ILE A 94 -12.07 -1.30 -5.76
CA ILE A 94 -10.94 -2.20 -6.08
C ILE A 94 -10.17 -2.58 -4.82
N PHE A 95 -9.82 -1.58 -4.00
CA PHE A 95 -9.09 -1.82 -2.77
C PHE A 95 -9.89 -2.61 -1.73
N ASN A 96 -11.16 -2.29 -1.52
CA ASN A 96 -12.02 -3.05 -0.62
C ASN A 96 -12.18 -4.50 -1.09
N VAL A 97 -12.31 -4.72 -2.41
CA VAL A 97 -12.47 -6.07 -2.92
C VAL A 97 -11.17 -6.86 -2.86
N LEU A 98 -10.03 -6.25 -3.20
CA LEU A 98 -8.71 -6.85 -3.05
C LEU A 98 -8.41 -7.18 -1.58
N PHE A 99 -8.83 -6.31 -0.66
CA PHE A 99 -8.72 -6.57 0.76
C PHE A 99 -9.59 -7.75 1.20
N ALA A 100 -10.86 -7.79 0.79
CA ALA A 100 -11.75 -8.92 1.09
C ALA A 100 -11.15 -10.22 0.56
N TYR A 101 -10.57 -10.21 -0.65
CA TYR A 101 -9.84 -11.35 -1.21
C TYR A 101 -8.71 -11.83 -0.31
N LEU A 102 -7.80 -10.93 0.08
CA LEU A 102 -6.67 -11.27 0.96
C LEU A 102 -7.16 -11.77 2.32
N ALA A 103 -8.23 -11.19 2.84
CA ALA A 103 -8.86 -11.60 4.08
C ALA A 103 -9.42 -13.03 3.98
N PHE A 104 -10.19 -13.34 2.94
CA PHE A 104 -10.69 -14.71 2.75
C PHE A 104 -9.55 -15.71 2.54
N LYS A 105 -8.53 -15.36 1.75
CA LYS A 105 -7.37 -16.23 1.50
C LYS A 105 -6.62 -16.57 2.78
N HIS A 106 -6.26 -15.56 3.58
CA HIS A 106 -5.39 -15.75 4.74
C HIS A 106 -6.16 -16.10 6.02
N PHE A 107 -7.47 -15.81 6.09
CA PHE A 107 -8.25 -15.94 7.32
C PHE A 107 -9.49 -16.83 7.15
N SER A 108 -9.71 -17.47 5.99
CA SER A 108 -10.91 -18.28 5.69
C SER A 108 -11.49 -19.04 6.89
N PRO A 109 -10.73 -19.85 7.66
CA PRO A 109 -11.30 -20.61 8.77
C PRO A 109 -11.76 -19.72 9.93
N LEU A 110 -10.97 -18.72 10.30
CA LEU A 110 -11.25 -17.81 11.41
C LEU A 110 -12.36 -16.80 11.06
N LEU A 111 -12.34 -16.31 9.83
CA LEU A 111 -13.23 -15.28 9.31
C LEU A 111 -14.63 -15.86 9.08
N LEU A 112 -14.73 -17.10 8.57
CA LEU A 112 -16.00 -17.81 8.45
C LEU A 112 -16.57 -18.22 9.82
N ALA A 113 -15.71 -18.54 10.80
CA ALA A 113 -16.14 -18.88 12.15
C ALA A 113 -16.61 -17.66 12.98
N ASN A 114 -16.20 -16.44 12.61
CA ASN A 114 -16.51 -15.22 13.34
C ASN A 114 -17.31 -14.22 12.49
N PRO A 115 -18.65 -14.18 12.62
CA PRO A 115 -19.50 -13.32 11.79
C PRO A 115 -19.26 -11.83 12.03
N VAL A 116 -18.74 -11.43 13.20
CA VAL A 116 -18.40 -10.03 13.51
C VAL A 116 -17.18 -9.59 12.71
N LEU A 117 -16.16 -10.45 12.64
CA LEU A 117 -15.00 -10.20 11.77
C LEU A 117 -15.44 -10.16 10.31
N LEU A 118 -16.19 -11.17 9.84
CA LEU A 118 -16.71 -11.19 8.48
C LEU A 118 -17.49 -9.91 8.12
N ALA A 119 -18.40 -9.48 8.99
CA ALA A 119 -19.14 -8.24 8.81
C ALA A 119 -18.21 -7.02 8.79
N GLY A 120 -17.22 -6.96 9.68
CA GLY A 120 -16.22 -5.89 9.70
C GLY A 120 -15.48 -5.74 8.38
N PHE A 121 -15.10 -6.86 7.74
CA PHE A 121 -14.38 -6.85 6.47
C PHE A 121 -15.31 -6.58 5.26
N LEU A 122 -16.56 -7.03 5.30
CA LEU A 122 -17.50 -6.90 4.19
C LEU A 122 -18.29 -5.59 4.18
N LEU A 123 -18.63 -5.03 5.34
CA LEU A 123 -19.45 -3.81 5.48
C LEU A 123 -18.93 -2.61 4.64
N PRO A 124 -17.62 -2.35 4.53
CA PRO A 124 -17.07 -1.28 3.71
C PRO A 124 -17.23 -1.57 2.22
N THR A 125 -17.04 -2.82 1.82
CA THR A 125 -17.27 -3.30 0.46
C THR A 125 -18.74 -3.14 0.10
N LEU A 126 -19.65 -3.60 0.97
CA LEU A 126 -21.10 -3.45 0.79
C LEU A 126 -21.52 -1.98 0.73
N ALA A 127 -20.92 -1.10 1.55
CA ALA A 127 -21.20 0.33 1.52
C ALA A 127 -20.70 0.98 0.22
N ALA A 128 -19.51 0.61 -0.26
CA ALA A 128 -18.97 1.09 -1.53
C ALA A 128 -19.82 0.63 -2.72
N VAL A 129 -20.24 -0.64 -2.70
CA VAL A 129 -21.13 -1.23 -3.71
C VAL A 129 -22.50 -0.56 -3.69
N GLY A 130 -23.13 -0.48 -2.52
CA GLY A 130 -24.43 0.17 -2.38
C GLY A 130 -24.38 1.61 -2.87
N ASN A 131 -23.30 2.33 -2.57
CA ASN A 131 -23.13 3.68 -3.07
C ASN A 131 -22.96 3.75 -4.60
N ALA A 132 -22.25 2.80 -5.22
CA ALA A 132 -22.12 2.71 -6.67
C ALA A 132 -23.46 2.49 -7.39
N PHE A 133 -24.44 1.85 -6.73
CA PHE A 133 -25.78 1.64 -7.30
C PHE A 133 -26.75 2.82 -7.06
N VAL A 134 -26.50 3.65 -6.05
CA VAL A 134 -27.41 4.76 -5.68
C VAL A 134 -27.22 5.98 -6.58
N ASN A 135 -26.20 6.01 -7.46
CA ASN A 135 -25.88 7.13 -8.36
C ASN A 135 -25.84 8.50 -7.65
N LYS A 136 -25.47 8.50 -6.37
CA LYS A 136 -25.35 9.72 -5.56
C LYS A 136 -23.88 9.95 -5.26
N PRO A 137 -23.32 11.14 -5.58
CA PRO A 137 -21.91 11.38 -5.32
C PRO A 137 -21.65 11.30 -3.81
N LEU A 138 -20.59 10.61 -3.42
CA LEU A 138 -20.20 10.52 -2.01
C LEU A 138 -19.99 11.92 -1.42
N GLY A 139 -20.68 12.20 -0.32
CA GLY A 139 -20.40 13.40 0.46
C GLY A 139 -19.01 13.34 1.09
N PHE A 140 -18.43 14.50 1.42
CA PHE A 140 -17.10 14.61 2.02
C PHE A 140 -16.90 13.70 3.25
N LYS A 141 -17.91 13.62 4.14
CA LYS A 141 -17.85 12.76 5.34
C LYS A 141 -17.73 11.27 5.00
N ALA A 142 -18.47 10.81 3.99
CA ALA A 142 -18.41 9.41 3.57
C ALA A 142 -17.05 9.09 2.94
N ARG A 143 -16.51 10.00 2.11
CA ARG A 143 -15.16 9.89 1.55
C ARG A 143 -14.09 9.81 2.64
N LEU A 144 -14.17 10.69 3.64
CA LEU A 144 -13.26 10.69 4.79
C LEU A 144 -13.37 9.39 5.60
N PHE A 145 -14.59 8.86 5.79
CA PHE A 145 -14.80 7.58 6.45
C PHE A 145 -14.12 6.43 5.68
N PHE A 146 -14.36 6.29 4.38
CA PHE A 146 -13.70 5.26 3.56
C PHE A 146 -12.17 5.40 3.58
N TYR A 147 -11.67 6.63 3.63
CA TYR A 147 -10.24 6.91 3.75
C TYR A 147 -9.64 6.38 5.05
N ALA A 148 -10.21 6.80 6.19
CA ALA A 148 -9.75 6.39 7.51
C ALA A 148 -9.86 4.87 7.68
N TRP A 149 -10.95 4.31 7.17
CA TRP A 149 -11.21 2.89 7.18
C TRP A 149 -10.19 2.10 6.34
N PHE A 150 -9.89 2.55 5.11
CA PHE A 150 -8.87 1.92 4.27
C PHE A 150 -7.48 1.96 4.93
N LEU A 151 -7.13 3.09 5.56
CA LEU A 151 -5.89 3.17 6.34
C LEU A 151 -5.88 2.14 7.47
N ALA A 152 -6.95 2.06 8.26
CA ALA A 152 -7.05 1.14 9.39
C ALA A 152 -6.90 -0.32 8.94
N ILE A 153 -7.57 -0.69 7.85
CA ILE A 153 -7.42 -2.00 7.19
C ILE A 153 -5.98 -2.25 6.76
N THR A 154 -5.36 -1.26 6.12
CA THR A 154 -4.01 -1.43 5.56
C THR A 154 -2.99 -1.64 6.69
N ILE A 155 -3.13 -0.87 7.78
CA ILE A 155 -2.35 -1.05 9.00
C ILE A 155 -2.60 -2.44 9.58
N PHE A 156 -3.86 -2.87 9.65
CA PHE A 156 -4.22 -4.20 10.15
C PHE A 156 -3.60 -5.31 9.31
N LEU A 157 -3.66 -5.24 7.97
CA LEU A 157 -3.03 -6.21 7.07
C LEU A 157 -1.53 -6.28 7.27
N ILE A 158 -0.86 -5.14 7.30
CA ILE A 158 0.59 -5.08 7.48
C ILE A 158 0.96 -5.64 8.85
N GLY A 159 0.29 -5.18 9.91
CA GLY A 159 0.52 -5.67 11.27
C GLY A 159 0.26 -7.17 11.40
N PHE A 160 -0.79 -7.67 10.73
CA PHE A 160 -1.11 -9.09 10.74
C PHE A 160 -0.15 -9.93 9.91
N GLN A 161 0.24 -9.49 8.72
CA GLN A 161 1.28 -10.18 7.95
C GLN A 161 2.58 -10.25 8.73
N SER A 162 2.93 -9.18 9.45
CA SER A 162 4.05 -9.21 10.38
C SER A 162 3.85 -10.25 11.48
N LEU A 163 2.66 -10.40 12.05
CA LEU A 163 2.34 -11.39 13.10
C LEU A 163 2.31 -12.84 12.60
N VAL A 164 1.73 -13.09 11.44
CA VAL A 164 1.51 -14.45 10.89
C VAL A 164 2.69 -14.95 10.09
N ASN A 165 3.53 -14.07 9.56
CA ASN A 165 4.76 -14.49 8.94
C ASN A 165 5.89 -14.49 9.98
N PRO A 166 6.19 -15.64 10.63
CA PRO A 166 7.25 -15.73 11.62
C PRO A 166 8.62 -15.37 11.03
N THR A 167 8.81 -15.48 9.71
CA THR A 167 10.06 -15.02 9.07
C THR A 167 10.23 -13.51 9.13
N LEU A 168 9.14 -12.73 9.16
CA LEU A 168 9.18 -11.28 9.27
C LEU A 168 9.41 -10.84 10.72
N TRP A 169 8.82 -11.56 11.69
CA TRP A 169 9.18 -11.45 13.11
C TRP A 169 10.62 -11.87 13.39
N LEU A 170 11.12 -12.91 12.73
CA LEU A 170 12.50 -13.34 12.81
C LEU A 170 13.43 -12.34 12.11
N ALA A 171 13.07 -11.74 10.99
CA ALA A 171 13.88 -10.69 10.35
C ALA A 171 13.96 -9.43 11.22
N LEU A 172 12.85 -9.02 11.84
CA LEU A 172 12.80 -7.86 12.74
C LEU A 172 13.37 -8.17 14.14
N GLY A 173 13.23 -9.41 14.61
CA GLY A 173 13.62 -9.85 15.95
C GLY A 173 15.00 -10.51 16.05
N ASN A 174 15.53 -11.13 14.99
CA ASN A 174 16.87 -11.75 14.99
C ASN A 174 17.99 -10.71 15.10
N LEU A 175 17.74 -9.44 14.75
CA LEU A 175 18.66 -8.35 15.09
C LEU A 175 18.88 -8.22 16.61
N THR A 176 17.94 -8.70 17.43
CA THR A 176 18.04 -8.63 18.90
C THR A 176 18.25 -9.98 19.58
N LEU A 177 17.76 -11.10 19.01
CA LEU A 177 17.84 -12.42 19.65
C LEU A 177 19.14 -13.18 19.35
N VAL A 178 19.74 -12.97 18.16
CA VAL A 178 21.04 -13.57 17.80
C VAL A 178 22.18 -12.95 18.61
N GLU A 179 22.11 -11.64 18.88
CA GLU A 179 23.07 -10.97 19.78
C GLU A 179 23.02 -11.50 21.22
N ASN A 180 21.88 -12.08 21.64
CA ASN A 180 21.65 -12.57 23.00
C ASN A 180 21.82 -14.09 23.17
N GLY A 181 22.25 -14.82 22.14
CA GLY A 181 22.59 -16.24 22.25
C GLY A 181 21.41 -17.20 22.49
N PHE A 182 20.18 -16.79 22.19
CA PHE A 182 19.02 -17.68 22.31
C PHE A 182 18.97 -18.67 21.13
N PRO A 183 18.85 -19.99 21.38
CA PRO A 183 18.73 -20.97 20.30
C PRO A 183 17.39 -20.81 19.57
N LEU A 184 17.45 -20.76 18.24
CA LEU A 184 16.26 -20.73 17.39
C LEU A 184 15.44 -22.02 17.55
N PRO A 185 14.09 -21.97 17.45
CA PRO A 185 13.25 -23.16 17.48
C PRO A 185 13.68 -24.17 16.42
N LEU A 186 13.69 -25.47 16.78
CA LEU A 186 14.16 -26.58 15.93
C LEU A 186 13.47 -26.64 14.55
N GLU A 187 12.22 -26.19 14.45
CA GLU A 187 11.47 -26.11 13.19
C GLU A 187 12.09 -25.15 12.16
N PHE A 188 12.89 -24.17 12.61
CA PHE A 188 13.57 -23.20 11.74
C PHE A 188 15.01 -23.61 11.38
N GLN A 189 15.61 -24.55 12.11
CA GLN A 189 16.96 -25.04 11.78
C GLN A 189 17.00 -25.78 10.42
N GLY A 190 15.89 -26.39 10.01
CA GLY A 190 15.76 -27.05 8.70
C GLY A 190 15.81 -26.10 7.50
N CYS A 191 15.44 -24.82 7.66
CA CYS A 191 15.49 -23.82 6.58
C CYS A 191 16.88 -23.22 6.38
N ILE A 192 17.70 -23.19 7.43
CA ILE A 192 19.05 -22.58 7.39
C ILE A 192 20.10 -23.61 6.94
N GLY A 193 19.83 -24.92 7.10
CA GLY A 193 20.74 -26.02 6.77
C GLY A 193 20.88 -26.40 5.29
N GLY A 194 20.31 -25.62 4.35
CA GLY A 194 20.54 -25.82 2.91
C GLY A 194 20.00 -27.11 2.28
N GLN A 195 19.13 -27.86 2.96
CA GLN A 195 18.58 -29.13 2.44
C GLN A 195 17.03 -29.22 2.39
N GLY A 196 16.30 -28.12 2.56
CA GLY A 196 14.83 -28.09 2.38
C GLY A 196 14.39 -27.12 1.29
N PRO A 197 14.16 -27.54 0.03
CA PRO A 197 14.08 -26.61 -1.10
C PRO A 197 12.66 -26.18 -1.55
N LEU A 198 11.60 -26.28 -0.74
CA LEU A 198 10.23 -26.15 -1.32
C LEU A 198 9.26 -25.16 -0.67
N ILE A 199 9.53 -24.63 0.53
CA ILE A 199 8.56 -23.76 1.22
C ILE A 199 8.91 -22.28 1.08
N CYS A 200 10.20 -21.93 1.00
CA CYS A 200 10.60 -20.53 0.87
C CYS A 200 10.35 -19.97 -0.54
N ASP A 201 10.63 -20.71 -1.62
CA ASP A 201 10.59 -20.14 -2.98
C ASP A 201 9.19 -19.80 -3.52
N ARG A 202 8.10 -20.25 -2.89
CA ARG A 202 6.73 -20.07 -3.43
C ARG A 202 6.02 -18.77 -3.02
N PHE A 203 6.58 -17.98 -2.10
CA PHE A 203 5.89 -16.80 -1.52
C PHE A 203 6.42 -15.43 -2.00
N PHE A 204 7.30 -15.37 -3.00
CA PHE A 204 8.20 -14.21 -3.11
C PHE A 204 8.11 -13.33 -4.36
N GLY A 205 7.25 -13.60 -5.35
CA GLY A 205 7.14 -12.71 -6.52
C GLY A 205 6.15 -11.55 -6.35
N PRO A 206 4.85 -11.84 -6.33
CA PRO A 206 3.80 -10.83 -6.50
C PRO A 206 3.31 -10.24 -5.18
N GLU A 207 3.35 -11.05 -4.13
CA GLU A 207 2.97 -10.66 -2.76
C GLU A 207 3.92 -9.57 -2.24
N ILE A 208 5.18 -9.62 -2.66
CA ILE A 208 6.20 -8.62 -2.40
C ILE A 208 5.88 -7.28 -3.08
N LEU A 209 5.56 -7.30 -4.37
CA LEU A 209 5.17 -6.10 -5.11
C LEU A 209 3.93 -5.47 -4.50
N LEU A 210 2.97 -6.31 -4.09
CA LEU A 210 1.76 -5.89 -3.43
C LEU A 210 2.06 -5.25 -2.07
N LEU A 211 2.94 -5.85 -1.26
CA LEU A 211 3.34 -5.31 0.04
C LEU A 211 4.05 -3.96 -0.10
N GLY A 212 5.00 -3.84 -1.03
CA GLY A 212 5.71 -2.59 -1.28
C GLY A 212 4.80 -1.47 -1.77
N ALA A 213 3.89 -1.78 -2.70
CA ALA A 213 2.85 -0.84 -3.13
C ALA A 213 1.93 -0.45 -1.97
N THR A 214 1.49 -1.43 -1.17
CA THR A 214 0.62 -1.22 -0.01
C THR A 214 1.28 -0.32 1.02
N LEU A 215 2.58 -0.48 1.27
CA LEU A 215 3.36 0.34 2.20
C LEU A 215 3.54 1.77 1.67
N LEU A 216 3.84 1.94 0.38
CA LEU A 216 3.90 3.26 -0.23
C LEU A 216 2.56 3.98 -0.16
N TYR A 217 1.47 3.28 -0.50
CA TYR A 217 0.12 3.79 -0.32
C TYR A 217 -0.12 4.15 1.14
N LEU A 218 0.18 3.26 2.09
CA LEU A 218 0.03 3.53 3.52
C LEU A 218 0.72 4.84 3.92
N MET A 219 1.96 5.08 3.46
CA MET A 219 2.68 6.32 3.76
C MET A 219 1.99 7.55 3.17
N ILE A 220 1.49 7.46 1.94
CA ILE A 220 0.71 8.52 1.30
C ILE A 220 -0.60 8.76 2.06
N TYR A 221 -1.30 7.68 2.44
CA TYR A 221 -2.56 7.74 3.17
C TYR A 221 -2.39 8.31 4.59
N ALA A 222 -1.38 7.85 5.31
CA ALA A 222 -1.04 8.34 6.64
C ALA A 222 -0.64 9.81 6.62
N THR A 223 0.18 10.22 5.64
CA THR A 223 0.57 11.63 5.45
C THR A 223 -0.66 12.50 5.19
N THR A 224 -1.60 12.02 4.38
CA THR A 224 -2.84 12.74 4.08
C THR A 224 -3.74 12.85 5.32
N LEU A 225 -3.91 11.78 6.09
CA LEU A 225 -4.66 11.80 7.34
C LEU A 225 -4.03 12.72 8.39
N PHE A 226 -2.71 12.72 8.47
CA PHE A 226 -1.98 13.64 9.34
C PHE A 226 -2.27 15.11 8.95
N LEU A 227 -2.36 15.42 7.65
CA LEU A 227 -2.71 16.75 7.15
C LEU A 227 -4.20 17.10 7.33
N LEU A 228 -5.08 16.08 7.43
CA LEU A 228 -6.49 16.25 7.74
C LEU A 228 -6.73 16.66 9.20
N VAL A 229 -5.77 16.47 10.10
CA VAL A 229 -5.86 16.95 11.48
C VAL A 229 -5.38 18.40 11.54
N PRO A 230 -6.19 19.35 12.05
CA PRO A 230 -5.77 20.74 12.22
C PRO A 230 -4.80 20.85 13.39
N TRP A 231 -3.54 20.50 13.16
CA TRP A 231 -2.48 20.65 14.17
C TRP A 231 -2.28 22.13 14.50
N PRO A 232 -2.33 22.51 15.79
CA PRO A 232 -2.05 23.88 16.20
C PRO A 232 -0.60 24.22 15.84
N GLN A 233 -0.41 25.16 14.92
CA GLN A 233 0.92 25.69 14.63
C GLN A 233 1.28 26.69 15.73
N LYS A 234 2.43 26.50 16.38
CA LYS A 234 2.87 27.34 17.52
C LYS A 234 2.88 28.85 17.22
N HIS A 235 2.95 29.24 15.95
CA HIS A 235 3.10 30.63 15.53
C HIS A 235 1.85 31.23 14.87
N LEU A 236 0.78 30.46 14.67
CA LEU A 236 -0.45 30.97 14.05
C LEU A 236 -1.62 30.95 15.05
N PRO A 237 -2.44 32.01 15.08
CA PRO A 237 -3.68 31.96 15.83
C PRO A 237 -4.61 30.89 15.24
N TYR A 238 -5.36 30.20 16.11
CA TYR A 238 -6.21 29.05 15.76
C TYR A 238 -7.15 29.30 14.57
N ARG A 239 -7.69 30.53 14.45
CA ARG A 239 -8.56 30.94 13.34
C ARG A 239 -7.87 30.86 11.97
N ASP A 240 -6.60 31.23 11.90
CA ASP A 240 -5.82 31.19 10.66
C ASP A 240 -5.37 29.77 10.34
N THR A 241 -5.08 28.94 11.37
CA THR A 241 -4.87 27.50 11.22
C THR A 241 -6.10 26.83 10.61
N LEU A 242 -7.30 27.13 11.10
CA LEU A 242 -8.57 26.62 10.56
C LEU A 242 -8.80 27.06 9.11
N ARG A 243 -8.49 28.32 8.78
CA ARG A 243 -8.64 28.84 7.41
C ARG A 243 -7.68 28.14 6.44
N HIS A 244 -6.42 27.94 6.83
CA HIS A 244 -5.43 27.20 6.04
C HIS A 244 -5.83 25.73 5.86
N TRP A 245 -6.29 25.11 6.94
CA TRP A 245 -6.79 23.75 6.95
C TRP A 245 -8.00 23.59 6.02
N ARG A 246 -9.00 24.48 6.09
CA ARG A 246 -10.15 24.46 5.17
C ARG A 246 -9.72 24.62 3.71
N LYS A 247 -8.80 25.54 3.41
CA LYS A 247 -8.28 25.72 2.03
C LYS A 247 -7.52 24.48 1.53
N HIS A 248 -6.89 23.73 2.43
CA HIS A 248 -6.25 22.46 2.08
C HIS A 248 -7.28 21.37 1.85
N LEU A 249 -8.29 21.27 2.71
CA LEU A 249 -9.45 20.38 2.52
C LEU A 249 -10.17 20.63 1.20
N GLU A 250 -10.38 21.89 0.82
CA GLU A 250 -11.02 22.24 -0.46
C GLU A 250 -10.17 21.78 -1.66
N ARG A 251 -8.84 21.92 -1.57
CA ARG A 251 -7.92 21.38 -2.59
C ARG A 251 -7.97 19.87 -2.67
N MET A 252 -8.03 19.18 -1.54
CA MET A 252 -8.20 17.73 -1.51
C MET A 252 -9.58 17.32 -2.03
N ALA A 253 -10.63 18.03 -1.63
CA ALA A 253 -12.00 17.84 -2.10
C ALA A 253 -12.09 17.94 -3.64
N GLY A 254 -11.37 18.90 -4.23
CA GLY A 254 -11.27 19.06 -5.68
C GLY A 254 -10.47 17.96 -6.40
N LYS A 255 -9.66 17.18 -5.69
CA LYS A 255 -8.96 16.00 -6.25
C LYS A 255 -9.78 14.73 -6.20
N PHE A 256 -10.90 14.70 -5.46
CA PHE A 256 -11.82 13.58 -5.57
C PHE A 256 -12.55 13.72 -6.90
N SER A 257 -12.39 12.72 -7.76
CA SER A 257 -13.19 12.65 -8.97
C SER A 257 -14.67 12.64 -8.57
N ILE A 258 -15.44 13.52 -9.23
CA ILE A 258 -16.90 13.51 -9.14
C ILE A 258 -17.45 12.43 -10.08
N GLU A 259 -16.61 11.84 -10.95
CA GLU A 259 -17.01 10.76 -11.83
C GLU A 259 -17.51 9.58 -11.00
N GLN A 260 -18.80 9.34 -11.15
CA GLN A 260 -19.47 8.21 -10.57
C GLN A 260 -19.06 6.96 -11.32
N MET A 261 -18.87 5.87 -10.59
CA MET A 261 -18.66 4.59 -11.23
C MET A 261 -19.98 4.09 -11.81
N GLU A 262 -19.97 3.70 -13.08
CA GLU A 262 -21.17 3.15 -13.71
C GLU A 262 -21.60 1.84 -13.00
N PRO A 263 -22.88 1.65 -12.68
CA PRO A 263 -23.36 0.45 -11.97
C PRO A 263 -22.99 -0.86 -12.67
N ALA A 264 -22.98 -0.88 -14.01
CA ALA A 264 -22.56 -2.03 -14.79
C ALA A 264 -21.09 -2.40 -14.54
N LYS A 265 -20.22 -1.38 -14.44
CA LYS A 265 -18.81 -1.57 -14.10
C LYS A 265 -18.65 -2.09 -12.67
N ALA A 266 -19.41 -1.55 -11.71
CA ALA A 266 -19.43 -2.05 -10.34
C ALA A 266 -19.83 -3.53 -10.27
N GLY A 267 -20.89 -3.91 -10.99
CA GLY A 267 -21.37 -5.29 -11.08
C GLY A 267 -20.34 -6.23 -11.70
N LEU A 268 -19.69 -5.82 -12.79
CA LEU A 268 -18.61 -6.59 -13.43
C LEU A 268 -17.41 -6.80 -12.50
N LEU A 269 -17.00 -5.77 -11.76
CA LEU A 269 -15.91 -5.87 -10.79
C LEU A 269 -16.22 -6.88 -9.68
N LEU A 270 -17.45 -6.83 -9.14
CA LEU A 270 -17.88 -7.77 -8.12
C LEU A 270 -17.98 -9.19 -8.66
N ALA A 271 -18.61 -9.37 -9.83
CA ALA A 271 -18.77 -10.68 -10.46
C ALA A 271 -17.41 -11.30 -10.81
N GLY A 272 -16.50 -10.50 -11.38
CA GLY A 272 -15.13 -10.94 -11.68
C GLY A 272 -14.39 -11.38 -10.43
N LEU A 273 -14.52 -10.64 -9.33
CA LEU A 273 -13.81 -10.98 -8.10
C LEU A 273 -14.41 -12.18 -7.37
N LEU A 274 -15.74 -12.28 -7.30
CA LEU A 274 -16.41 -13.49 -6.81
C LEU A 274 -16.04 -14.70 -7.65
N GLY A 275 -15.98 -14.54 -8.98
CA GLY A 275 -15.53 -15.58 -9.91
C GLY A 275 -14.10 -16.04 -9.63
N VAL A 276 -13.17 -15.09 -9.43
CA VAL A 276 -11.78 -15.38 -9.07
C VAL A 276 -11.68 -16.04 -7.69
N LEU A 277 -12.43 -15.56 -6.69
CA LEU A 277 -12.48 -16.17 -5.35
C LEU A 277 -12.98 -17.60 -5.39
N LEU A 278 -14.06 -17.85 -6.13
CA LEU A 278 -14.64 -19.19 -6.28
C LEU A 278 -13.69 -20.09 -7.08
N ALA A 279 -13.12 -19.61 -8.18
CA ALA A 279 -12.17 -20.37 -8.98
C ALA A 279 -10.92 -20.73 -8.17
N ASN A 280 -10.37 -19.80 -7.40
CA ASN A 280 -9.18 -20.08 -6.60
C ASN A 280 -9.48 -21.02 -5.41
N ASN A 281 -10.56 -20.77 -4.66
CA ASN A 281 -10.90 -21.61 -3.51
C ASN A 281 -11.40 -23.01 -3.88
N VAL A 282 -12.15 -23.15 -4.98
CA VAL A 282 -12.76 -24.43 -5.37
C VAL A 282 -11.85 -25.22 -6.32
N LEU A 283 -11.21 -24.55 -7.28
CA LEU A 283 -10.48 -25.21 -8.36
C LEU A 283 -8.96 -25.18 -8.16
N GLN A 284 -8.43 -24.29 -7.31
CA GLN A 284 -6.99 -24.03 -7.17
C GLN A 284 -6.27 -23.85 -8.54
N ALA A 285 -7.02 -23.39 -9.55
CA ALA A 285 -6.61 -23.47 -10.94
C ALA A 285 -5.67 -22.33 -11.37
N VAL A 286 -5.60 -21.27 -10.56
CA VAL A 286 -4.87 -20.03 -10.88
C VAL A 286 -4.08 -19.62 -9.66
N ASP A 287 -2.81 -19.29 -9.83
CA ASP A 287 -1.99 -18.73 -8.77
C ASP A 287 -2.50 -17.32 -8.39
N ASP A 288 -2.28 -16.92 -7.14
CA ASP A 288 -2.81 -15.67 -6.61
C ASP A 288 -2.29 -14.42 -7.33
N ALA A 289 -1.06 -14.50 -7.84
CA ALA A 289 -0.47 -13.42 -8.62
C ALA A 289 -1.28 -13.14 -9.87
N THR A 290 -1.54 -14.21 -10.62
CA THR A 290 -2.28 -14.16 -11.87
C THR A 290 -3.71 -13.72 -11.59
N ALA A 291 -4.34 -14.27 -10.56
CA ALA A 291 -5.69 -13.87 -10.13
C ALA A 291 -5.80 -12.36 -9.86
N ILE A 292 -4.92 -11.81 -9.01
CA ILE A 292 -4.91 -10.38 -8.65
C ILE A 292 -4.55 -9.53 -9.87
N SER A 293 -3.54 -9.93 -10.65
CA SER A 293 -3.07 -9.18 -11.82
C SER A 293 -4.12 -9.10 -12.92
N THR A 294 -4.77 -10.23 -13.22
CA THR A 294 -5.89 -10.28 -14.18
C THR A 294 -7.03 -9.38 -13.74
N LEU A 295 -7.32 -9.36 -12.44
CA LEU A 295 -8.38 -8.51 -11.89
C LEU A 295 -8.04 -7.03 -12.06
N LEU A 296 -6.83 -6.61 -11.66
CA LEU A 296 -6.35 -5.23 -11.83
C LEU A 296 -6.29 -4.81 -13.32
N LEU A 297 -5.89 -5.70 -14.22
CA LEU A 297 -5.87 -5.43 -15.65
C LEU A 297 -7.29 -5.28 -16.21
N ALA A 298 -8.21 -6.15 -15.80
CA ALA A 298 -9.62 -6.06 -16.19
C ALA A 298 -10.24 -4.73 -15.71
N THR A 299 -9.93 -4.28 -14.49
CA THR A 299 -10.45 -3.01 -13.98
C THR A 299 -9.93 -1.82 -14.81
N GLN A 300 -8.63 -1.81 -15.13
CA GLN A 300 -8.04 -0.74 -15.95
C GLN A 300 -8.59 -0.71 -17.37
N TRP A 301 -8.84 -1.89 -17.96
CA TRP A 301 -9.43 -1.99 -19.29
C TRP A 301 -10.86 -1.47 -19.32
N LEU A 302 -11.68 -1.86 -18.33
CA LEU A 302 -13.05 -1.37 -18.15
C LEU A 302 -13.13 0.13 -17.81
N GLY A 303 -12.04 0.72 -17.29
CA GLY A 303 -11.96 2.15 -17.00
C GLY A 303 -11.70 3.06 -18.20
N ARG A 304 -11.32 2.50 -19.36
CA ARG A 304 -11.21 3.29 -20.58
C ARG A 304 -12.59 3.41 -21.24
N SER A 305 -13.41 4.34 -20.73
CA SER A 305 -14.58 4.79 -21.51
C SER A 305 -14.07 5.30 -22.87
N PRO A 306 -14.62 4.83 -24.01
CA PRO A 306 -14.37 5.48 -25.28
C PRO A 306 -14.83 6.94 -25.13
N ARG A 307 -13.89 7.86 -25.33
CA ARG A 307 -14.16 9.30 -25.38
C ARG A 307 -14.64 9.68 -26.76
#